data_AF-A0A7W4C5U0-F1
#
_entry.id   AF-A0A7W4C5U0-F1
#
_cell.length_a   1.000
_cell.length_b   1.000
_cell.length_c   1.000
_cell.angle_alpha   90.00
_cell.angle_beta   90.00
_cell.angle_gamma   90.00
#
_symmetry.space_group_name_H-M   'P 1'
#
loop_
_entity.id
_entity.type
_entity.pdbx_description
1 polymer ?
#
loop_
_entity_poly.entity_id
_entity_poly.type
_entity_poly.pdbx_seq_one_letter_code
_entity_poly.pdbx_strand_id
1 'polypeptide(L)' 'MARSLVLFVVFSLIPIFSVYGKELKLAVVPKFNGVFFEQSKVGCIDAAAEIKGVECIYRGPEISNVRMQDQVIN' A
#
# COMPACT_ATOMS: atom_id res chain seq x y z
N MET A 1 -10.04 46.33 13.32
CA MET A 1 -11.00 45.20 13.35
C MET A 1 -11.20 44.56 11.98
N ALA A 2 -11.54 45.32 10.92
CA ALA A 2 -11.78 44.76 9.58
C ALA A 2 -10.62 43.93 8.99
N ARG A 3 -9.36 44.34 9.19
CA ARG A 3 -8.18 43.60 8.73
C ARG A 3 -8.03 42.20 9.34
N SER A 4 -8.31 42.06 10.64
CA SER A 4 -8.31 40.74 11.30
C SER A 4 -9.45 39.85 10.83
N LEU A 5 -10.60 40.44 10.51
CA LEU A 5 -11.76 39.70 10.00
C LEU A 5 -11.48 39.10 8.61
N VAL A 6 -10.84 39.88 7.73
CA VAL A 6 -10.43 39.43 6.39
C VAL A 6 -9.43 38.29 6.47
N LEU A 7 -8.45 38.37 7.37
CA LEU A 7 -7.48 37.28 7.61
C LEU A 7 -8.16 35.99 8.08
N PHE A 8 -9.18 36.09 8.94
CA PHE A 8 -9.94 34.93 9.42
C PHE A 8 -10.73 34.24 8.29
N VAL A 9 -11.36 35.02 7.42
CA VAL A 9 -12.10 34.51 6.26
C VAL A 9 -11.16 33.82 5.27
N VAL A 10 -9.99 34.41 4.99
CA VAL A 10 -8.98 33.80 4.12
C VAL A 10 -8.45 32.48 4.68
N PHE A 11 -8.23 32.38 6.00
CA PHE A 11 -7.74 31.14 6.62
C PHE A 11 -8.80 30.04 6.64
N SER A 12 -10.09 30.39 6.71
CA SER A 12 -11.20 29.43 6.63
C SER A 12 -11.45 28.86 5.23
N LEU A 13 -10.91 29.51 4.19
CA LEU A 13 -11.04 29.06 2.80
C LEU A 13 -9.96 28.06 2.38
N ILE A 14 -8.99 27.75 3.25
CA ILE A 14 -8.01 26.70 2.98
C ILE A 14 -8.74 25.36 3.04
N PRO A 15 -8.87 24.64 1.91
CA PRO A 15 -9.61 23.40 1.91
C PRO A 15 -8.80 22.36 2.69
N ILE A 16 -9.39 21.84 3.77
CA ILE A 16 -8.84 20.72 4.53
C ILE A 16 -9.14 19.41 3.78
N PHE A 17 -8.82 19.34 2.50
CA PHE A 17 -9.00 18.11 1.75
C PHE A 17 -7.91 17.12 2.17
N SER A 18 -8.26 16.25 3.12
CA SER A 18 -7.56 14.99 3.29
C SER A 18 -7.82 14.16 2.02
N VAL A 19 -6.84 14.12 1.10
CA VAL A 19 -6.84 13.13 0.03
C VAL A 19 -6.65 11.76 0.70
N TYR A 20 -7.77 11.14 1.07
CA TYR A 20 -7.81 9.76 1.51
C TYR A 20 -7.73 8.91 0.24
N GLY A 21 -6.50 8.70 -0.25
CA GLY A 21 -6.24 7.75 -1.32
C GLY A 21 -6.70 6.36 -0.87
N LYS A 22 -7.36 5.62 -1.76
CA LYS A 22 -7.77 4.24 -1.51
C LYS A 22 -6.56 3.42 -1.03
N GLU A 23 -6.71 2.71 0.07
CA GLU A 23 -5.70 1.73 0.50
C GLU A 23 -5.55 0.66 -0.59
N LEU A 24 -4.35 0.52 -1.13
CA LEU A 24 -4.00 -0.43 -2.17
C LEU A 24 -3.32 -1.64 -1.55
N LYS A 25 -3.70 -2.83 -2.00
CA LYS A 25 -3.06 -4.09 -1.60
C LYS A 25 -2.32 -4.66 -2.80
N LEU A 26 -1.02 -4.89 -2.65
CA LEU A 26 -0.17 -5.50 -3.65
C LEU A 26 0.16 -6.92 -3.21
N ALA A 27 -0.16 -7.90 -4.04
CA ALA A 27 0.15 -9.30 -3.77
C ALA A 27 1.42 -9.73 -4.51
N VAL A 28 2.39 -10.28 -3.78
CA VAL A 28 3.54 -10.99 -4.33
C VAL A 28 3.30 -12.49 -4.14
N VAL A 29 3.20 -13.19 -5.27
CA VAL A 29 2.97 -14.64 -5.31
C VAL A 29 4.23 -15.32 -5.86
N PRO A 30 5.06 -15.93 -5.00
CA PRO A 30 6.24 -16.66 -5.45
C PRO A 30 5.86 -18.01 -6.06
N LYS A 31 6.77 -18.61 -6.83
CA LYS A 31 6.57 -19.96 -7.39
C LYS A 31 6.32 -21.01 -6.31
N PHE A 32 7.03 -20.88 -5.20
CA PHE A 32 6.88 -21.61 -3.94
C PHE A 32 7.67 -20.89 -2.84
N ASN A 33 7.43 -21.22 -1.58
CA ASN A 33 8.13 -20.64 -0.44
C ASN A 33 9.59 -21.13 -0.41
N GLY A 34 10.54 -20.20 -0.40
CA GLY A 34 11.96 -20.54 -0.38
C GLY A 34 12.85 -19.31 -0.21
N VAL A 35 14.06 -19.52 0.30
CA VAL A 35 14.98 -18.44 0.71
C VAL A 35 15.26 -17.40 -0.38
N PHE A 36 15.31 -17.84 -1.64
CA PHE A 36 15.46 -16.94 -2.79
C PHE A 36 14.25 -16.03 -2.97
N PHE A 37 13.03 -16.58 -2.86
CA PHE A 37 11.79 -15.82 -3.05
C PHE A 37 11.44 -14.94 -1.85
N GLU A 38 11.86 -15.29 -0.63
CA GLU A 38 11.66 -14.45 0.55
C GLU A 38 12.32 -13.06 0.41
N GLN A 39 13.36 -12.92 -0.41
CA GLN A 39 13.94 -11.60 -0.70
C GLN A 39 12.93 -10.67 -1.41
N SER A 40 12.04 -11.22 -2.24
CA SER A 40 10.97 -10.45 -2.86
C SER A 40 9.89 -10.00 -1.88
N LYS A 41 9.65 -10.77 -0.80
CA LYS A 41 8.80 -10.36 0.32
C LYS A 41 9.39 -9.13 1.01
N VAL A 42 10.68 -9.19 1.35
CA VAL A 42 11.40 -8.08 2.01
C VAL A 42 11.30 -6.83 1.15
N GLY A 43 11.69 -6.91 -0.13
CA GLY A 43 11.62 -5.76 -1.03
C GLY A 43 10.20 -5.20 -1.24
N CYS A 44 9.18 -6.06 -1.22
CA CYS A 44 7.78 -5.61 -1.31
C CYS A 44 7.31 -4.89 -0.04
N ILE A 45 7.69 -5.38 1.15
CA ILE A 45 7.39 -4.72 2.42
C ILE A 45 8.10 -3.36 2.50
N ASP A 46 9.38 -3.33 2.13
CA ASP A 46 10.18 -2.09 2.14
C ASP A 46 9.58 -1.03 1.20
N ALA A 47 9.24 -1.42 -0.03
CA ALA A 47 8.58 -0.52 -0.99
C ALA A 47 7.19 -0.06 -0.52
N ALA A 48 6.40 -0.93 0.11
CA ALA A 48 5.09 -0.57 0.64
C ALA A 48 5.20 0.43 1.81
N ALA A 49 6.24 0.31 2.65
CA ALA A 49 6.49 1.24 3.75
C ALA A 49 6.81 2.66 3.27
N GLU A 50 7.37 2.82 2.07
CA GLU A 50 7.68 4.12 1.47
C GLU A 50 6.45 4.78 0.81
N ILE A 51 5.36 4.05 0.57
CA ILE A 51 4.19 4.53 -0.16
C ILE A 51 2.97 4.56 0.76
N LYS A 52 2.51 5.77 1.11
CA LYS A 52 1.33 5.95 1.98
C LYS A 52 0.10 5.24 1.40
N GLY A 53 -0.50 4.38 2.21
CA GLY A 53 -1.72 3.66 1.87
C GLY A 53 -1.49 2.42 1.00
N VAL A 54 -0.26 1.90 0.91
CA VAL A 54 0.05 0.63 0.24
C VAL A 54 0.34 -0.44 1.28
N GLU A 55 -0.31 -1.60 1.14
CA GLU A 55 -0.04 -2.82 1.91
C GLU A 55 0.57 -3.87 0.97
N CYS A 56 1.65 -4.51 1.41
CA CYS A 56 2.21 -5.68 0.74
C CYS A 56 1.66 -6.98 1.36
N ILE A 57 1.15 -7.88 0.52
CA ILE A 57 0.73 -9.23 0.89
C ILE A 57 1.66 -10.21 0.17
N TYR A 58 2.38 -11.02 0.94
CA TYR A 58 3.17 -12.11 0.38
C TYR A 58 2.51 -13.46 0.70
N ARG A 59 2.14 -14.21 -0.34
CA ARG A 59 1.47 -15.51 -0.20
C ARG A 59 1.86 -16.41 -1.36
N GLY A 60 2.31 -17.63 -1.08
CA GLY A 60 2.68 -18.60 -2.10
C GLY A 60 2.56 -20.04 -1.60
N PRO A 61 2.62 -21.01 -2.51
CA PRO A 61 2.50 -22.42 -2.15
C PRO A 61 3.79 -22.96 -1.52
N GLU A 62 3.69 -24.06 -0.79
CA GLU A 62 4.87 -24.74 -0.23
C GLU A 62 5.73 -25.43 -1.29
N ILE A 63 5.10 -25.89 -2.38
CA ILE A 63 5.76 -26.59 -3.49
C ILE A 63 5.48 -25.89 -4.82
N SER A 64 6.37 -26.06 -5.79
CA SER A 64 6.19 -25.48 -7.12
C SER A 64 5.10 -26.23 -7.88
N ASN A 65 3.89 -25.69 -7.82
CA ASN A 65 2.72 -26.25 -8.50
C ASN A 65 1.83 -25.12 -9.04
N VAL A 66 1.52 -25.18 -10.33
CA VAL A 66 0.69 -24.18 -11.01
C VAL A 66 -0.72 -24.09 -10.42
N ARG A 67 -1.31 -25.22 -10.02
CA ARG A 67 -2.68 -25.26 -9.46
C ARG A 67 -2.77 -24.68 -8.07
N MET A 68 -1.70 -24.81 -7.29
CA MET A 68 -1.65 -24.18 -5.98
C MET A 68 -1.45 -22.66 -6.09
N GLN A 69 -0.71 -22.17 -7.08
CA GLN A 69 -0.60 -20.73 -7.34
C GLN A 69 -1.93 -20.13 -7.82
N ASP A 70 -2.69 -20.83 -8.67
CA ASP A 70 -4.02 -20.40 -9.13
C ASP A 70 -4.98 -20.17 -7.92
N GLN A 71 -4.83 -20.94 -6.84
CA GLN A 71 -5.65 -20.83 -5.63
C GLN A 71 -5.24 -19.69 -4.69
N VAL A 72 -4.04 -19.11 -4.87
CA VAL A 72 -3.53 -18.04 -4.00
C VAL A 72 -4.26 -16.70 -4.23
N ILE A 73 -4.78 -16.49 -5.45
CA ILE A 73 -5.37 -15.22 -5.93
C ILE A 73 -6.92 -15.25 -5.90
N ASN A 74 -7.52 -16.16 -5.13
CA ASN A 74 -8.98 -16.20 -4.91
C ASN A 74 -9.42 -15.43 -3.66
#